data_AF-A0AA35X5N3-F1
#
_entry.id   AF-A0AA35X5N3-F1
#
_cell.length_a   1.000
_cell.length_b   1.000
_cell.length_c   1.000
_cell.angle_alpha   90.00
_cell.angle_beta   90.00
_cell.angle_gamma   90.00
#
_symmetry.space_group_name_H-M   'P 1'
#
loop_
_entity.id
_entity.type
_entity.pdbx_description
1 polymer ?
#
loop_
_entity_poly.entity_id
_entity_poly.type
_entity_poly.pdbx_seq_one_letter_code
_entity_poly.pdbx_strand_id
1 'polypeptide(L)'
;MLGLDDVVPDVAARLAELTEMGRIETDSQARHVIYREMSELMVDNCGEMTVLQVRDSVAHRTNIGNIVPAAHAFTPEFRYMTKK
;
A
#
# COMPACT_ATOMS: atom_id res chain seq x y z
N MET A 1 13.36 6.47 -5.64
CA MET A 1 12.41 5.35 -5.82
C MET A 1 13.04 4.08 -5.27
N LEU A 2 12.44 2.89 -5.44
CA LEU A 2 12.93 1.58 -4.98
C LEU A 2 14.26 1.14 -5.65
N GLY A 3 15.27 2.03 -5.71
CA GLY A 3 16.57 1.78 -6.35
C GLY A 3 16.55 1.78 -7.88
N LEU A 4 15.41 2.00 -8.54
CA LEU A 4 15.29 1.99 -10.00
C LEU A 4 16.00 3.15 -10.70
N ASP A 5 16.20 4.27 -9.99
CA ASP A 5 16.78 5.50 -10.54
C ASP A 5 18.19 5.25 -11.12
N ASP A 6 18.95 4.32 -10.53
CA ASP A 6 20.33 3.99 -10.91
C ASP A 6 20.42 2.79 -11.88
N VAL A 7 19.33 2.05 -12.09
CA VAL A 7 19.31 0.79 -12.87
C VAL A 7 18.56 0.95 -14.18
N VAL A 8 17.38 1.57 -14.16
CA VAL A 8 16.54 1.81 -15.34
C VAL A 8 15.91 3.22 -15.27
N PRO A 9 16.68 4.28 -15.61
CA PRO A 9 16.27 5.68 -15.40
C PRO A 9 14.97 6.07 -16.12
N ASP A 10 14.73 5.53 -17.32
CA ASP A 10 13.53 5.83 -18.11
C ASP A 10 12.25 5.30 -17.44
N VAL A 11 12.34 4.10 -16.84
CA VAL A 11 11.22 3.50 -16.07
C VAL A 11 10.98 4.30 -14.80
N ALA A 12 12.05 4.73 -14.11
CA ALA A 12 11.93 5.60 -12.95
C ALA A 12 11.23 6.92 -13.31
N ALA A 13 11.62 7.58 -14.41
CA ALA A 13 10.96 8.80 -14.88
C ALA A 13 9.47 8.57 -15.17
N ARG A 14 9.11 7.46 -15.82
CA ARG A 14 7.70 7.10 -16.07
C ARG A 14 6.93 6.85 -14.79
N LEU A 15 7.53 6.17 -13.81
CA LEU A 15 6.90 5.94 -12.50
C LEU A 15 6.66 7.25 -11.75
N ALA A 16 7.55 8.25 -11.84
CA ALA A 16 7.31 9.58 -11.28
C ALA A 16 6.10 10.26 -11.93
N GLU A 17 6.02 10.22 -13.26
CA GLU A 17 4.91 10.80 -14.01
C GLU A 17 3.57 10.16 -13.63
N LEU A 18 3.51 8.82 -13.64
CA LEU A 18 2.32 8.07 -13.26
C LEU A 18 1.90 8.33 -11.80
N THR A 19 2.88 8.49 -10.90
CA THR A 19 2.60 8.84 -9.49
C THR A 19 1.92 10.20 -9.38
N GLU A 20 2.41 11.21 -10.11
CA GLU A 20 1.80 12.54 -10.09
C GLU A 20 0.42 12.53 -10.75
N MET A 21 0.26 11.84 -11.89
CA MET A 21 -1.05 11.66 -12.54
C MET A 21 -2.06 11.00 -11.60
N GLY A 22 -1.67 9.92 -10.91
CA GLY A 22 -2.53 9.22 -9.97
C GLY A 22 -2.91 10.05 -8.75
N ARG A 23 -2.08 11.04 -8.37
CA ARG A 23 -2.36 11.97 -7.26
C ARG A 23 -3.43 12.99 -7.60
N ILE A 24 -3.47 13.46 -8.86
CA ILE A 24 -4.40 14.50 -9.31
C ILE A 24 -5.67 13.94 -9.97
N GLU A 25 -5.66 12.67 -10.38
CA GLU A 25 -6.80 12.03 -11.05
C GLU A 25 -8.00 11.82 -10.11
N THR A 26 -9.14 12.39 -10.50
CA THR A 26 -10.38 12.38 -9.73
C THR A 26 -11.28 11.20 -10.11
N ASP A 27 -11.24 10.74 -11.35
CA ASP A 27 -11.99 9.56 -11.78
C ASP A 27 -11.33 8.28 -11.24
N SER A 28 -12.13 7.49 -10.53
CA SER A 28 -11.67 6.22 -9.96
C SER A 28 -11.26 5.22 -11.03
N GLN A 29 -11.96 5.15 -12.18
CA GLN A 29 -11.64 4.18 -13.22
C GLN A 29 -10.34 4.55 -13.93
N ALA A 30 -10.18 5.82 -14.30
CA ALA A 30 -8.91 6.34 -14.84
C ALA A 30 -7.74 6.12 -13.86
N ARG A 31 -7.94 6.38 -12.56
CA ARG A 31 -6.90 6.17 -11.54
C ARG A 31 -6.51 4.69 -11.38
N HIS A 32 -7.45 3.75 -11.55
CA HIS A 32 -7.12 2.32 -11.56
C HIS A 32 -6.26 1.91 -12.75
N VAL A 33 -6.48 2.51 -13.93
CA VAL A 33 -5.64 2.26 -15.11
C VAL A 33 -4.20 2.72 -14.85
N ILE A 34 -4.01 3.90 -14.25
CA ILE A 34 -2.69 4.42 -13.87
C ILE A 34 -2.01 3.46 -12.89
N TYR A 35 -2.69 3.00 -11.85
CA TYR A 35 -2.11 2.09 -10.86
C TYR A 35 -1.75 0.72 -11.44
N ARG A 36 -2.52 0.23 -12.43
CA ARG A 36 -2.18 -1.01 -13.13
C ARG A 36 -0.85 -0.85 -13.87
N GLU A 37 -0.69 0.23 -14.65
CA GLU A 37 0.54 0.49 -15.40
C GLU A 37 1.73 0.65 -14.45
N MET A 38 1.57 1.38 -13.34
CA MET A 38 2.61 1.49 -12.31
C MET A 38 3.01 0.11 -11.76
N SER A 39 2.03 -0.75 -11.45
CA SER A 39 2.29 -2.08 -10.91
C SER A 39 3.00 -2.97 -11.92
N GLU A 40 2.65 -2.91 -13.21
CA GLU A 40 3.30 -3.68 -14.28
C GLU A 40 4.77 -3.26 -14.41
N LEU A 41 5.05 -1.96 -14.48
CA LEU A 41 6.42 -1.44 -14.53
C LEU A 41 7.25 -1.85 -13.31
N MET A 42 6.66 -1.84 -12.12
CA MET A 42 7.33 -2.30 -10.90
C MET A 42 7.59 -3.80 -10.91
N VAL A 43 6.65 -4.63 -11.36
CA VAL A 43 6.86 -6.09 -11.44
C VAL A 43 7.96 -6.47 -12.42
N ASP A 44 8.00 -5.79 -13.57
CA ASP A 44 8.94 -6.13 -14.64
C ASP A 44 10.37 -5.62 -14.38
N ASN A 45 10.51 -4.53 -13.61
CA ASN A 45 11.80 -3.82 -13.46
C ASN A 45 12.32 -3.77 -12.03
N CYS A 46 11.46 -3.79 -11.00
CA CYS A 46 11.95 -3.89 -9.63
C CYS A 46 12.44 -5.31 -9.40
N GLY A 47 13.70 -5.48 -8.98
CA GLY A 47 14.25 -6.77 -8.56
C GLY A 47 13.65 -7.32 -7.25
N GLU A 48 12.48 -6.83 -6.85
CA GLU A 48 11.79 -7.20 -5.62
C GLU A 48 10.66 -8.19 -5.93
N MET A 49 10.63 -9.31 -5.21
CA MET A 49 9.57 -10.30 -5.33
C MET A 49 8.57 -10.11 -4.19
N THR A 50 7.29 -9.95 -4.53
CA THR A 50 6.22 -9.95 -3.53
C THR A 50 6.00 -11.38 -3.03
N VAL A 51 6.29 -11.63 -1.75
CA VAL A 51 6.22 -12.98 -1.16
C VAL A 51 4.87 -13.25 -0.48
N LEU A 52 4.36 -12.31 0.33
CA LEU A 52 3.14 -12.49 1.12
C LEU A 52 2.41 -11.15 1.31
N GLN A 53 1.07 -11.18 1.26
CA GLN A 53 0.25 -10.13 1.85
C GLN A 53 0.11 -10.40 3.35
N VAL A 54 0.57 -9.45 4.17
CA VAL A 54 0.59 -9.60 5.64
C VAL A 54 -0.82 -9.45 6.20
N ARG A 55 -1.19 -10.31 7.16
CA ARG A 55 -2.35 -10.12 8.02
C ARG A 55 -1.89 -9.73 9.41
N ASP A 56 -2.52 -8.69 9.95
CA ASP A 56 -2.17 -8.18 11.28
C ASP A 56 -2.77 -9.06 12.36
N SER A 57 -1.90 -9.69 13.13
CA SER A 57 -2.28 -10.49 14.29
C SER A 57 -2.11 -9.64 15.55
N VAL A 58 -3.21 -9.37 16.27
CA VAL A 58 -3.19 -8.59 17.51
C VAL A 58 -3.43 -9.52 18.70
N ALA A 59 -2.42 -9.65 19.56
CA ALA A 59 -2.55 -10.34 20.84
C ALA A 59 -3.08 -9.38 21.92
N HIS A 60 -4.09 -9.81 22.69
CA HIS A 60 -4.66 -9.02 23.77
C HIS A 60 -5.02 -9.87 24.99
N ARG A 61 -5.17 -9.22 26.15
CA ARG A 61 -5.63 -9.90 27.38
C ARG A 61 -7.08 -10.36 27.23
N THR A 62 -7.42 -11.48 27.85
CA THR A 62 -8.77 -12.09 27.81
C THR A 62 -9.88 -11.19 28.36
N ASN A 63 -9.53 -10.25 29.24
CA ASN A 63 -10.46 -9.27 29.81
C ASN A 63 -10.60 -7.98 28.97
N ILE A 64 -10.03 -7.94 27.76
CA ILE A 64 -10.21 -6.85 26.81
C ILE A 64 -11.12 -7.32 25.69
N GLY A 65 -12.12 -6.50 25.35
CA GLY A 65 -13.09 -6.74 24.29
C GLY A 65 -13.17 -5.60 23.29
N ASN A 66 -13.97 -5.82 22.24
CA ASN A 66 -14.28 -4.85 21.19
C ASN A 66 -13.05 -4.28 20.47
N ILE A 67 -12.14 -5.17 20.06
CA ILE A 67 -10.95 -4.81 19.29
C ILE A 67 -11.34 -4.72 17.83
N VAL A 68 -11.28 -3.51 17.29
CA VAL A 68 -11.62 -3.20 15.89
C VAL A 68 -10.33 -2.82 15.16
N PRO A 69 -9.94 -3.51 14.07
CA PRO A 69 -8.81 -3.10 13.26
C PRO A 69 -9.14 -1.81 12.50
N ALA A 70 -8.18 -0.89 12.41
CA ALA A 70 -8.31 0.26 11.53
C ALA A 70 -8.25 -0.19 10.06
N ALA A 71 -9.11 0.36 9.21
CA ALA A 71 -9.20 -0.04 7.79
C ALA A 71 -7.94 0.28 6.95
N HIS A 72 -7.05 1.13 7.46
CA HIS A 72 -5.90 1.67 6.72
C HIS A 72 -4.58 1.58 7.49
N ALA A 73 -4.56 0.91 8.64
CA ALA A 73 -3.39 0.91 9.51
C ALA A 73 -3.20 -0.41 10.23
N PHE A 74 -1.95 -0.66 10.61
CA PHE A 74 -1.51 -1.78 11.44
C PHE A 74 -1.96 -1.68 12.91
N THR A 75 -2.86 -0.74 13.23
CA THR A 75 -3.23 -0.38 14.60
C THR A 75 -4.71 -0.66 14.89
N PRO A 76 -5.04 -1.20 16.08
CA PRO A 76 -6.42 -1.29 16.53
C PRO A 76 -6.95 0.10 16.95
N GLU A 77 -8.26 0.28 16.80
CA GLU A 77 -8.97 1.49 17.22
C GLU A 77 -9.17 1.50 18.74
N PHE A 78 -8.23 2.09 19.47
CA PHE A 78 -8.24 2.15 20.94
C PHE A 78 -9.52 2.73 21.53
N ARG A 79 -10.16 3.67 20.82
CA ARG A 79 -11.41 4.33 21.27
C ARG A 79 -12.57 3.37 21.48
N TYR A 80 -12.54 2.21 20.82
CA TYR A 80 -13.60 1.21 20.91
C TYR A 80 -13.26 0.08 21.88
N MET A 81 -12.01 -0.04 22.33
CA MET A 81 -11.58 -1.10 23.22
C MET A 81 -12.20 -0.95 24.60
N THR A 82 -12.74 -2.04 25.13
CA THR A 82 -13.41 -2.06 26.44
C THR A 82 -12.76 -3.08 27.36
N LYS A 83 -12.70 -2.74 28.66
CA LYS A 83 -12.38 -3.71 29.70
C LYS A 83 -13.67 -4.43 30.09
N LYS A 84 -13.67 -5.76 29.99
CA LYS A 84 -14.72 -6.64 30.51
C LYS A 84 -14.58 -6.81 32.02
#